data_AF-A0A520DN54-F1
#
_entry.id   AF-A0A520DN54-F1
#
_cell.length_a   1.000
_cell.length_b   1.000
_cell.length_c   1.000
_cell.angle_alpha   90.00
_cell.angle_beta   90.00
_cell.angle_gamma   90.00
#
_symmetry.space_group_name_H-M   'P 1'
#
loop_
_entity.id
_entity.type
_entity.pdbx_description
1 polymer ?
#
loop_
_entity_poly.entity_id
_entity_poly.type
_entity_poly.pdbx_seq_one_letter_code
_entity_poly.pdbx_strand_id
1 'polypeptide(L)'
;MLKGYKRIFLIIGIIAVVIVALSRCMSIADKIPADIRGENYTGAATCVKCHTSIGESFAHNSHGLTSSPVVNKNLLKLLANDSNSFAFNQIMKIKVEKRDSGIYQVAYVNGKEKRSQRFDVAFGSGEKAFTYAYWKDKKLFQLPLSHFSEIKTWANSPGFPKNAMYFDRQVTSRCLECHSSFVKTSVKQVSALAMDEEMEKGSLIYGIDCERCHGPGKQHAVFHLENPKEKKAKFITIYNTLSRKQK
;
A
#
# COMPACT_ATOMS: atom_id res chain seq x y z
N MET A 1 2.55 5.35 66.54
CA MET A 1 1.82 6.29 65.65
C MET A 1 2.82 7.20 64.95
N LEU A 2 2.91 7.20 63.62
CA LEU A 2 3.77 8.17 62.91
C LEU A 2 3.23 9.59 63.15
N LYS A 3 4.09 10.54 63.55
CA LYS A 3 3.75 11.98 63.65
C LYS A 3 3.15 12.45 62.31
N GLY A 4 2.11 13.29 62.35
CA GLY A 4 1.28 13.66 61.19
C GLY A 4 2.06 14.09 59.94
N TYR A 5 3.18 14.81 60.10
CA TYR A 5 4.03 15.23 58.98
C TYR A 5 4.71 14.05 58.25
N LYS A 6 5.09 12.97 58.94
CA LYS A 6 5.71 11.80 58.32
C LYS A 6 4.71 11.01 57.46
N ARG A 7 3.41 11.02 57.81
CA ARG A 7 2.35 10.43 56.98
C ARG A 7 2.14 11.25 55.69
N ILE A 8 2.18 12.57 55.79
CA ILE A 8 2.03 13.46 54.62
C ILE A 8 3.19 13.27 53.63
N PHE A 9 4.45 13.26 54.11
CA PHE A 9 5.60 12.99 53.23
C PHE A 9 5.55 11.60 52.57
N LEU A 10 5.07 10.59 53.29
CA LEU A 10 4.94 9.23 52.74
C LEU A 10 3.85 9.17 51.66
N ILE A 11 2.71 9.83 51.86
CA ILE A 11 1.63 9.93 50.86
C ILE A 11 2.11 10.69 49.62
N ILE A 12 2.78 11.83 49.78
CA ILE A 12 3.32 12.62 48.65
C ILE A 12 4.37 11.80 47.89
N GLY A 13 5.24 11.06 48.59
CA GLY A 13 6.22 10.17 47.97
C GLY A 13 5.56 9.06 47.13
N ILE A 14 4.50 8.43 47.64
CA ILE A 14 3.74 7.42 46.88
C ILE A 14 3.07 8.04 45.66
N ILE A 15 2.41 9.19 45.82
CA ILE A 15 1.77 9.91 44.70
C ILE A 15 2.80 10.27 43.63
N ALA A 16 3.97 10.78 44.01
CA ALA A 16 5.05 11.11 43.08
C ALA A 16 5.55 9.88 42.32
N VAL A 17 5.74 8.74 43.01
CA VAL A 17 6.14 7.47 42.37
C VAL A 17 5.06 6.99 41.39
N VAL A 18 3.79 7.08 41.77
CA VAL A 18 2.66 6.72 40.89
C VAL A 18 2.59 7.65 39.66
N ILE A 19 2.77 8.96 39.83
CA ILE A 19 2.81 9.92 38.70
C ILE A 19 3.98 9.62 37.77
N VAL A 20 5.17 9.34 38.29
CA VAL A 20 6.35 8.98 37.47
C VAL A 20 6.14 7.65 36.76
N ALA A 21 5.52 6.66 37.41
CA ALA A 21 5.19 5.39 36.78
C ALA A 21 4.15 5.55 35.65
N LEU A 22 3.07 6.28 35.88
CA LEU A 22 2.02 6.52 34.88
C LEU A 22 2.48 7.41 33.72
N SER A 23 3.31 8.43 33.99
CA SER A 23 3.85 9.31 32.93
C SER A 23 4.85 8.62 32.01
N ARG A 24 5.62 7.65 32.52
CA ARG A 24 6.52 6.84 31.67
C ARG A 24 5.73 5.99 30.67
N CYS A 25 4.62 5.39 31.09
CA CYS A 25 3.74 4.58 30.23
C CYS A 25 3.05 5.38 29.12
N MET A 26 2.75 6.66 29.33
CA MET A 26 2.14 7.50 28.27
C MET A 26 3.16 7.92 27.21
N SER A 27 4.44 8.09 27.59
CA SER A 27 5.44 8.75 26.73
C SER A 27 5.89 7.97 25.48
N ILE A 28 5.78 6.63 25.47
CA ILE A 28 6.29 5.80 24.35
C ILE A 28 5.21 5.56 23.31
N ALA A 29 3.97 5.30 23.74
CA ALA A 29 2.85 5.13 22.84
C ALA A 29 2.60 6.40 21.99
N ASP A 30 2.78 7.58 22.59
CA ASP A 30 2.62 8.88 21.92
C ASP A 30 3.74 9.17 20.90
N LYS A 31 4.88 8.48 20.99
CA LYS A 31 6.00 8.60 20.02
C LYS A 31 5.83 7.75 18.78
N ILE A 32 4.87 6.82 18.79
CA ILE A 32 4.57 6.00 17.62
C ILE A 32 3.76 6.84 16.63
N PRO A 33 4.20 6.96 15.37
CA PRO A 33 3.45 7.70 14.36
C PRO A 33 2.03 7.18 14.21
N ALA A 34 1.09 8.09 13.98
CA ALA A 34 -0.27 7.70 13.62
C ALA A 34 -0.28 6.98 12.27
N ASP A 35 -1.10 5.95 12.15
CA ASP A 35 -1.32 5.20 10.93
C ASP A 35 -2.75 5.42 10.43
N ILE A 36 -2.91 5.53 9.11
CA ILE A 36 -4.20 5.82 8.47
C ILE A 36 -5.25 4.71 8.69
N ARG A 37 -4.82 3.49 9.02
CA ARG A 37 -5.70 2.36 9.36
C ARG A 37 -6.35 2.51 10.75
N GLY A 38 -5.78 3.33 11.62
CA GLY A 38 -6.30 3.61 12.96
C GLY A 38 -5.30 3.41 14.08
N GLU A 39 -5.73 3.72 15.31
CA GLU A 39 -4.85 3.88 16.47
C GLU A 39 -4.12 2.62 16.93
N ASN A 40 -4.53 1.43 16.50
CA ASN A 40 -3.89 0.16 16.85
C ASN A 40 -2.74 -0.22 15.90
N TYR A 41 -2.60 0.48 14.77
CA TYR A 41 -1.55 0.28 13.79
C TYR A 41 -0.36 1.21 14.06
N THR A 42 0.81 0.82 13.57
CA THR A 42 2.07 1.57 13.77
C THR A 42 2.80 1.89 12.46
N GLY A 43 2.36 1.27 11.35
CA GLY A 43 2.98 1.37 10.04
C GLY A 43 4.24 0.51 9.93
N ALA A 44 4.46 -0.03 8.73
CA ALA A 44 5.65 -0.84 8.44
C ALA A 44 6.98 -0.11 8.73
N ALA A 45 7.00 1.22 8.63
CA ALA A 45 8.15 2.06 8.96
C ALA A 45 8.60 1.93 10.43
N THR A 46 7.67 1.61 11.35
CA THR A 46 8.04 1.33 12.75
C THR A 46 8.67 -0.05 12.89
N CYS A 47 8.16 -1.05 12.17
CA CYS A 47 8.66 -2.43 12.22
C CYS A 47 10.14 -2.53 11.84
N VAL A 48 10.55 -1.84 10.76
CA VAL A 48 11.93 -1.93 10.23
C VAL A 48 13.00 -1.25 11.09
N LYS A 49 12.60 -0.47 12.09
CA LYS A 49 13.54 0.12 13.08
C LYS A 49 14.19 -0.95 13.96
N CYS A 50 13.46 -2.03 14.26
CA CYS A 50 13.97 -3.18 15.03
C CYS A 50 14.21 -4.41 14.15
N HIS A 51 13.46 -4.55 13.05
CA HIS A 51 13.51 -5.70 12.14
C HIS A 51 14.16 -5.35 10.79
N THR A 52 15.36 -4.78 10.81
CA THR A 52 16.03 -4.26 9.62
C THR A 52 16.23 -5.33 8.53
N SER A 53 16.73 -6.51 8.89
CA SER A 53 16.95 -7.61 7.93
C SER A 53 15.65 -8.12 7.28
N ILE A 54 14.55 -8.14 8.04
CA ILE A 54 13.22 -8.49 7.51
C ILE A 54 12.74 -7.39 6.56
N GLY A 55 12.94 -6.12 6.92
CA GLY A 55 12.62 -4.98 6.08
C GLY A 55 13.35 -5.00 4.73
N GLU A 56 14.65 -5.31 4.74
CA GLU A 56 15.47 -5.44 3.53
C GLU A 56 14.98 -6.59 2.64
N SER A 57 14.69 -7.75 3.22
CA SER A 57 14.13 -8.89 2.47
C SER A 57 12.75 -8.54 1.89
N PHE A 58 11.89 -7.90 2.70
CA PHE A 58 10.55 -7.49 2.32
C PHE A 58 10.55 -6.51 1.13
N ALA A 59 11.48 -5.54 1.11
CA ALA A 59 11.59 -4.56 0.04
C ALA A 59 11.83 -5.18 -1.35
N HIS A 60 12.32 -6.43 -1.40
CA HIS A 60 12.61 -7.15 -2.63
C HIS A 60 11.63 -8.30 -2.89
N ASN A 61 10.66 -8.55 -2.01
CA ASN A 61 9.72 -9.65 -2.16
C ASN A 61 8.48 -9.25 -2.99
N SER A 62 7.79 -10.25 -3.55
CA SER A 62 6.61 -10.00 -4.37
C SER A 62 5.45 -9.37 -3.62
N HIS A 63 5.37 -9.52 -2.29
CA HIS A 63 4.33 -8.91 -1.46
C HIS A 63 4.53 -7.40 -1.34
N GLY A 64 5.72 -6.94 -0.98
CA GLY A 64 6.06 -5.52 -0.91
C GLY A 64 6.04 -4.84 -2.28
N LEU A 65 6.31 -5.60 -3.35
CA LEU A 65 6.33 -5.10 -4.73
C LEU A 65 5.00 -5.30 -5.48
N THR A 66 3.95 -5.86 -4.86
CA THR A 66 2.68 -6.15 -5.57
C THR A 66 1.98 -4.89 -6.09
N SER A 67 2.23 -3.75 -5.43
CA SER A 67 1.85 -2.44 -5.94
C SER A 67 2.84 -1.37 -5.49
N SER A 68 2.92 -0.28 -6.23
CA SER A 68 3.78 0.86 -5.91
C SER A 68 3.29 2.15 -6.60
N PRO A 69 3.71 3.33 -6.11
CA PRO A 69 3.61 4.54 -6.90
C PRO A 69 4.51 4.43 -8.13
N VAL A 70 4.11 5.07 -9.23
CA VAL A 70 4.87 5.03 -10.48
C VAL A 70 6.08 5.96 -10.39
N VAL A 71 7.28 5.39 -10.40
CA VAL A 71 8.55 6.13 -10.42
C VAL A 71 9.19 6.04 -11.82
N ASN A 72 9.37 7.20 -12.46
CA ASN A 72 9.77 7.29 -13.87
C ASN A 72 11.08 6.54 -14.18
N LYS A 73 12.09 6.56 -13.29
CA LYS A 73 13.44 6.05 -13.59
C LYS A 73 13.46 4.59 -14.08
N ASN A 74 12.66 3.70 -13.47
CA ASN A 74 12.61 2.30 -13.87
C ASN A 74 11.80 2.10 -15.14
N LEU A 75 10.70 2.85 -15.28
CA LEU A 75 9.81 2.76 -16.44
C LEU A 75 10.46 3.34 -17.71
N LEU A 76 11.31 4.37 -17.59
CA LEU A 76 12.07 4.91 -18.72
C LEU A 76 12.97 3.88 -19.40
N LYS A 77 13.51 2.90 -18.65
CA LYS A 77 14.27 1.79 -19.23
C LYS A 77 13.39 0.91 -20.13
N LEU A 78 12.11 0.77 -19.80
CA LEU A 78 11.13 0.01 -20.60
C LEU A 78 10.64 0.78 -21.85
N LEU A 79 10.92 2.09 -21.92
CA LEU A 79 10.59 2.95 -23.05
C LEU A 79 11.76 3.19 -24.00
N ALA A 80 12.97 2.74 -23.64
CA ALA A 80 14.18 2.99 -24.42
C ALA A 80 14.25 2.16 -25.73
N ASN A 81 13.39 1.17 -25.89
CA ASN A 81 13.29 0.33 -27.08
C ASN A 81 12.05 0.71 -27.91
N ASP A 82 12.08 0.48 -29.22
CA ASP A 82 10.97 0.73 -30.16
C ASP A 82 9.70 -0.13 -29.90
N SER A 83 9.70 -0.96 -28.84
CA SER A 83 8.60 -1.84 -28.45
C SER A 83 7.55 -1.18 -27.55
N ASN A 84 7.54 0.14 -27.40
CA ASN A 84 6.63 0.88 -26.51
C ASN A 84 5.19 1.03 -27.05
N SER A 85 4.73 0.18 -27.96
CA SER A 85 3.38 0.28 -28.52
C SER A 85 2.75 -1.06 -28.82
N PHE A 86 1.43 -1.08 -28.82
CA PHE A 86 0.62 -2.24 -29.19
C PHE A 86 -0.46 -1.82 -30.18
N ALA A 87 -0.47 -2.46 -31.35
CA ALA A 87 -1.48 -2.24 -32.38
C ALA A 87 -2.63 -3.23 -32.21
N PHE A 88 -3.85 -2.72 -32.14
CA PHE A 88 -5.08 -3.53 -32.07
C PHE A 88 -5.56 -3.90 -33.48
N ASN A 89 -5.33 -3.03 -34.45
CA ASN A 89 -5.54 -3.26 -35.88
C ASN A 89 -4.75 -2.20 -36.69
N GLN A 90 -5.03 -2.08 -37.99
CA GLN A 90 -4.34 -1.16 -38.90
C GLN A 90 -4.46 0.32 -38.51
N ILE A 91 -5.53 0.72 -37.79
CA ILE A 91 -5.82 2.12 -37.49
C ILE A 91 -5.75 2.45 -36.00
N MET A 92 -5.89 1.46 -35.12
CA MET A 92 -5.94 1.61 -33.67
C MET A 92 -4.66 1.08 -33.02
N LYS A 93 -3.99 1.93 -32.25
CA LYS A 93 -2.84 1.53 -31.43
C LYS A 93 -2.77 2.33 -30.15
N ILE A 94 -2.18 1.73 -29.11
CA ILE A 94 -1.78 2.45 -27.91
C ILE A 94 -0.25 2.53 -27.88
N LYS A 95 0.29 3.71 -27.60
CA LYS A 95 1.72 3.90 -27.32
C LYS A 95 1.91 4.27 -25.86
N VAL A 96 3.03 3.86 -25.29
CA VAL A 96 3.49 4.31 -23.97
C VAL A 96 4.50 5.43 -24.17
N GLU A 97 4.18 6.62 -23.68
CA GLU A 97 4.91 7.85 -23.98
C GLU A 97 5.34 8.53 -22.70
N LYS A 98 6.57 9.04 -22.68
CA LYS A 98 7.00 10.01 -21.68
C LYS A 98 6.50 11.40 -22.09
N ARG A 99 5.82 12.09 -21.18
CA ARG A 99 5.43 13.50 -21.28
C ARG A 99 5.97 14.25 -20.05
N ASP A 100 5.83 15.57 -20.02
CA ASP A 100 6.42 16.41 -18.96
C ASP A 100 5.98 16.02 -17.55
N SER A 101 4.69 15.69 -17.40
CA SER A 101 4.05 15.33 -16.13
C SER A 101 4.18 13.86 -15.74
N GLY A 102 4.78 13.01 -16.58
CA GLY A 102 4.96 11.59 -16.30
C GLY A 102 4.83 10.69 -17.52
N ILE A 103 4.48 9.43 -17.29
CA ILE A 103 4.37 8.42 -18.34
C ILE A 103 2.90 8.13 -18.60
N TYR A 104 2.55 7.97 -19.88
CA TYR A 104 1.19 7.91 -20.36
C TYR A 104 0.98 6.72 -21.27
N GLN A 105 -0.23 6.18 -21.26
CA GLN A 105 -0.73 5.35 -22.35
C GLN A 105 -1.62 6.22 -23.22
N VAL A 106 -1.32 6.26 -24.50
CA VAL A 106 -1.91 7.18 -25.47
C VAL A 106 -2.51 6.39 -26.61
N ALA A 107 -3.82 6.46 -26.73
CA ALA A 107 -4.61 5.82 -27.77
C ALA A 107 -4.65 6.69 -29.03
N TYR A 108 -4.31 6.09 -30.16
CA TYR A 108 -4.36 6.71 -31.47
C TYR A 108 -5.35 5.97 -32.38
N VAL A 109 -6.12 6.74 -33.15
CA VAL A 109 -6.95 6.24 -34.25
C VAL A 109 -6.60 7.02 -35.51
N ASN A 110 -6.17 6.33 -36.58
CA ASN A 110 -5.70 6.97 -37.82
C ASN A 110 -4.60 8.01 -37.56
N GLY A 111 -3.66 7.67 -36.67
CA GLY A 111 -2.55 8.57 -36.29
C GLY A 111 -2.94 9.76 -35.41
N LYS A 112 -4.23 9.98 -35.12
CA LYS A 112 -4.70 11.08 -34.26
C LYS A 112 -4.89 10.58 -32.83
N GLU A 113 -4.33 11.30 -31.85
CA GLU A 113 -4.57 11.03 -30.43
C GLU A 113 -6.07 11.15 -30.13
N LYS A 114 -6.61 10.17 -29.41
CA LYS A 114 -8.03 10.11 -29.01
C LYS A 114 -8.21 10.11 -27.50
N ARG A 115 -7.28 9.52 -26.75
CA ARG A 115 -7.31 9.45 -25.29
C ARG A 115 -5.91 9.24 -24.77
N SER A 116 -5.55 9.93 -23.71
CA SER A 116 -4.32 9.69 -22.96
C SER A 116 -4.62 9.62 -21.47
N GLN A 117 -3.93 8.72 -20.77
CA GLN A 117 -4.06 8.56 -19.33
C GLN A 117 -2.68 8.34 -18.70
N ARG A 118 -2.44 9.05 -17.60
CA ARG A 118 -1.17 9.04 -16.85
C ARG A 118 -1.08 7.78 -16.00
N PHE A 119 0.12 7.28 -15.83
CA PHE A 119 0.41 6.18 -14.91
C PHE A 119 0.45 6.73 -13.49
N ASP A 120 -0.45 6.28 -12.61
CA ASP A 120 -0.48 6.69 -11.21
C ASP A 120 -0.10 5.57 -10.24
N VAL A 121 -0.55 4.33 -10.52
CA VAL A 121 -0.27 3.15 -9.70
C VAL A 121 0.30 2.05 -10.59
N ALA A 122 1.36 1.39 -10.12
CA ALA A 122 1.88 0.18 -10.73
C ALA A 122 1.44 -1.04 -9.90
N PHE A 123 1.12 -2.12 -10.58
CA PHE A 123 0.77 -3.42 -10.03
C PHE A 123 1.70 -4.51 -10.59
N GLY A 124 2.00 -5.49 -9.74
CA GLY A 124 2.90 -6.60 -10.03
C GLY A 124 4.34 -6.32 -9.60
N SER A 125 5.02 -7.37 -9.16
CA SER A 125 6.42 -7.33 -8.73
C SER A 125 7.44 -7.28 -9.88
N GLY A 126 6.96 -7.35 -11.13
CA GLY A 126 7.83 -7.44 -12.30
C GLY A 126 8.28 -8.84 -12.66
N GLU A 127 7.94 -9.87 -11.86
CA GLU A 127 8.27 -11.26 -12.18
C GLU A 127 7.62 -11.73 -13.49
N LYS A 128 6.33 -11.42 -13.69
CA LYS A 128 5.60 -11.78 -14.93
C LYS A 128 5.25 -10.57 -15.78
N ALA A 129 4.69 -9.55 -15.15
CA ALA A 129 4.30 -8.33 -15.82
C ALA A 129 4.20 -7.16 -14.84
N PHE A 130 4.20 -5.96 -15.40
CA PHE A 130 3.70 -4.76 -14.76
C PHE A 130 2.42 -4.31 -15.44
N THR A 131 1.39 -4.07 -14.62
CA THR A 131 0.13 -3.46 -15.03
C THR A 131 0.02 -2.11 -14.36
N TYR A 132 -0.58 -1.14 -15.03
CA TYR A 132 -0.66 0.23 -14.52
C TYR A 132 -2.10 0.68 -14.41
N ALA A 133 -2.35 1.64 -13.54
CA ALA A 133 -3.65 2.25 -13.35
C ALA A 133 -3.54 3.77 -13.17
N TYR A 134 -4.65 4.44 -13.42
CA TYR A 134 -4.79 5.88 -13.33
C TYR A 134 -5.99 6.24 -12.45
N TRP A 135 -5.87 7.32 -11.69
CA TRP A 135 -6.97 7.88 -10.94
C TRP A 135 -7.81 8.78 -11.83
N LYS A 136 -9.13 8.61 -11.76
CA LYS A 136 -10.10 9.59 -12.24
C LYS A 136 -11.02 9.89 -11.07
N ASP A 137 -10.90 11.11 -10.56
CA ASP A 137 -11.53 11.52 -9.31
C ASP A 137 -11.16 10.55 -8.16
N LYS A 138 -12.15 9.94 -7.52
CA LYS A 138 -11.98 8.97 -6.44
C LYS A 138 -12.05 7.52 -6.89
N LYS A 139 -11.86 7.26 -8.18
CA LYS A 139 -11.91 5.90 -8.76
C LYS A 139 -10.61 5.58 -9.46
N LEU A 140 -10.18 4.33 -9.34
CA LEU A 140 -8.97 3.82 -9.97
C LEU A 140 -9.37 2.98 -11.19
N PHE A 141 -8.66 3.15 -12.30
CA PHE A 141 -8.93 2.44 -13.55
C PHE A 141 -7.65 1.83 -14.09
N GLN A 142 -7.72 0.57 -14.51
CA GLN A 142 -6.59 -0.12 -15.12
C GLN A 142 -6.35 0.42 -16.54
N LEU A 143 -5.08 0.70 -16.85
CA LEU A 143 -4.64 1.06 -18.18
C LEU A 143 -4.61 -0.17 -19.11
N PRO A 144 -4.95 -0.02 -20.41
CA PRO A 144 -5.12 -1.15 -21.31
C PRO A 144 -3.90 -2.05 -21.47
N LEU A 145 -2.69 -1.49 -21.54
CA LEU A 145 -1.48 -2.27 -21.77
C LEU A 145 -0.77 -2.64 -20.46
N SER A 146 -0.26 -3.86 -20.42
CA SER A 146 0.72 -4.33 -19.45
C SER A 146 2.06 -4.53 -20.14
N HIS A 147 3.15 -4.33 -19.41
CA HIS A 147 4.48 -4.71 -19.87
C HIS A 147 4.80 -6.12 -19.36
N PHE A 148 5.04 -7.07 -20.26
CA PHE A 148 5.36 -8.46 -19.92
C PHE A 148 6.87 -8.64 -19.87
N SER A 149 7.37 -9.12 -18.73
CA SER A 149 8.81 -9.15 -18.43
C SER A 149 9.58 -10.16 -19.28
N GLU A 150 8.99 -11.32 -19.53
CA GLU A 150 9.62 -12.41 -20.30
C GLU A 150 9.85 -12.01 -21.76
N ILE A 151 8.82 -11.48 -22.41
CA ILE A 151 8.85 -11.05 -23.81
C ILE A 151 9.29 -9.59 -24.01
N LYS A 152 9.56 -8.86 -22.91
CA LYS A 152 10.08 -7.48 -22.88
C LYS A 152 9.30 -6.51 -23.77
N THR A 153 7.98 -6.64 -23.79
CA THR A 153 7.11 -5.83 -24.63
C THR A 153 5.76 -5.53 -23.98
N TRP A 154 5.07 -4.56 -24.55
CA TRP A 154 3.73 -4.16 -24.17
C TRP A 154 2.69 -4.96 -24.94
N ALA A 155 1.69 -5.48 -24.24
CA ALA A 155 0.54 -6.11 -24.86
C ALA A 155 -0.75 -5.75 -24.14
N ASN A 156 -1.87 -5.96 -24.81
CA ASN A 156 -3.19 -5.76 -24.22
C ASN A 156 -3.34 -6.62 -22.94
N SER A 157 -3.80 -6.00 -21.87
CA SER A 157 -3.91 -6.61 -20.56
C SER A 157 -4.86 -7.82 -20.62
N PRO A 158 -4.60 -8.89 -19.83
CA PRO A 158 -5.50 -10.04 -19.76
C PRO A 158 -6.93 -9.65 -19.38
N GLY A 159 -7.90 -10.20 -20.12
CA GLY A 159 -9.33 -9.94 -19.91
C GLY A 159 -9.85 -8.64 -20.53
N PHE A 160 -9.00 -7.84 -21.20
CA PHE A 160 -9.48 -6.70 -22.00
C PHE A 160 -10.00 -7.18 -23.36
N PRO A 161 -10.95 -6.46 -23.97
CA PRO A 161 -11.41 -6.77 -25.33
C PRO A 161 -10.25 -6.76 -26.33
N LYS A 162 -10.19 -7.75 -27.22
CA LYS A 162 -9.12 -7.86 -28.22
C LYS A 162 -9.14 -6.75 -29.28
N ASN A 163 -10.31 -6.18 -29.54
CA ASN A 163 -10.55 -5.24 -30.63
C ASN A 163 -10.91 -3.82 -30.14
N ALA A 164 -10.59 -3.47 -28.88
CA ALA A 164 -10.89 -2.15 -28.34
C ALA A 164 -9.80 -1.64 -27.38
N MET A 165 -9.48 -0.35 -27.51
CA MET A 165 -8.61 0.39 -26.58
C MET A 165 -9.42 0.79 -25.34
N TYR A 166 -9.69 -0.17 -24.45
CA TYR A 166 -10.64 0.00 -23.35
C TYR A 166 -9.99 0.58 -22.08
N PHE A 167 -10.24 1.85 -21.73
CA PHE A 167 -9.61 2.51 -20.57
C PHE A 167 -10.51 2.56 -19.32
N ASP A 168 -11.68 1.96 -19.36
CA ASP A 168 -12.74 2.15 -18.35
C ASP A 168 -12.92 0.92 -17.44
N ARG A 169 -11.94 0.00 -17.41
CA ARG A 169 -11.92 -1.11 -16.44
C ARG A 169 -11.60 -0.58 -15.04
N GLN A 170 -12.62 -0.47 -14.19
CA GLN A 170 -12.45 -0.04 -12.81
C GLN A 170 -11.66 -1.08 -11.99
N VAL A 171 -10.73 -0.58 -11.18
CA VAL A 171 -10.07 -1.32 -10.09
C VAL A 171 -10.80 -0.95 -8.81
N THR A 172 -11.44 -1.92 -8.18
CA THR A 172 -12.19 -1.73 -6.93
C THR A 172 -11.34 -2.11 -5.73
N SER A 173 -11.84 -1.82 -4.53
CA SER A 173 -11.23 -2.23 -3.26
C SER A 173 -10.97 -3.73 -3.20
N ARG A 174 -11.83 -4.55 -3.83
CA ARG A 174 -11.65 -6.01 -3.93
C ARG A 174 -10.35 -6.42 -4.64
N CYS A 175 -9.89 -5.66 -5.64
CA CYS A 175 -8.57 -5.90 -6.23
C CYS A 175 -7.46 -5.50 -5.26
N LEU A 176 -7.67 -4.42 -4.51
CA LEU A 176 -6.71 -3.86 -3.57
C LEU A 176 -6.62 -4.66 -2.25
N GLU A 177 -7.61 -5.51 -1.93
CA GLU A 177 -7.53 -6.44 -0.80
C GLU A 177 -6.31 -7.37 -0.87
N CYS A 178 -5.90 -7.75 -2.09
CA CYS A 178 -4.75 -8.62 -2.36
C CYS A 178 -3.54 -7.90 -2.98
N HIS A 179 -3.73 -6.67 -3.46
CA HIS A 179 -2.68 -5.87 -4.11
C HIS A 179 -2.30 -4.61 -3.33
N SER A 180 -2.79 -4.44 -2.12
CA SER A 180 -2.44 -3.33 -1.23
C SER A 180 -2.67 -3.74 0.23
N SER A 181 -2.20 -2.92 1.15
CA SER A 181 -2.40 -3.15 2.59
C SER A 181 -3.63 -2.43 3.10
N PHE A 182 -4.00 -1.32 2.46
CA PHE A 182 -5.14 -0.51 2.86
C PHE A 182 -5.48 0.52 1.80
N VAL A 183 -6.77 0.83 1.68
CA VAL A 183 -7.28 2.06 1.09
C VAL A 183 -8.60 2.38 1.79
N LYS A 184 -8.81 3.64 2.13
CA LYS A 184 -10.08 4.08 2.70
C LYS A 184 -11.12 4.18 1.60
N THR A 185 -12.23 3.49 1.79
CA THR A 185 -13.34 3.42 0.84
C THR A 185 -14.59 4.07 1.42
N SER A 186 -15.46 4.55 0.53
CA SER A 186 -16.84 4.88 0.86
C SER A 186 -17.74 4.28 -0.21
N VAL A 187 -18.74 3.52 0.22
CA VAL A 187 -19.69 2.84 -0.67
C VAL A 187 -21.06 3.47 -0.50
N LYS A 188 -21.70 3.85 -1.61
CA LYS A 188 -23.06 4.41 -1.63
C LYS A 188 -23.94 3.54 -2.51
N GLN A 189 -25.14 3.21 -2.03
CA GLN A 189 -26.13 2.57 -2.85
C GLN A 189 -26.70 3.59 -3.85
N VAL A 190 -26.55 3.33 -5.15
CA VAL A 190 -27.06 4.21 -6.22
C VAL A 190 -28.31 3.64 -6.89
N SER A 191 -28.57 2.34 -6.76
CA SER A 191 -29.85 1.72 -7.14
C SER A 191 -30.11 0.45 -6.32
N ALA A 192 -31.22 -0.25 -6.57
CA ALA A 192 -31.50 -1.53 -5.93
C ALA A 192 -30.43 -2.61 -6.21
N LEU A 193 -29.70 -2.49 -7.32
CA LEU A 193 -28.73 -3.50 -7.78
C LEU A 193 -27.30 -2.96 -7.96
N ALA A 194 -27.07 -1.67 -7.69
CA ALA A 194 -25.79 -1.04 -7.92
C ALA A 194 -25.29 -0.26 -6.70
N MET A 195 -24.04 -0.56 -6.35
CA MET A 195 -23.25 0.18 -5.39
C MET A 195 -22.23 1.01 -6.15
N ASP A 196 -22.00 2.24 -5.69
CA ASP A 196 -20.90 3.06 -6.14
C ASP A 196 -19.82 3.14 -5.08
N GLU A 197 -18.59 2.78 -5.46
CA GLU A 197 -17.42 2.79 -4.59
C GLU A 197 -16.49 3.94 -4.97
N GLU A 198 -16.14 4.74 -3.96
CA GLU A 198 -15.10 5.75 -4.03
C GLU A 198 -13.94 5.37 -3.09
N MET A 199 -12.73 5.78 -3.46
CA MET A 199 -11.49 5.57 -2.72
C MET A 199 -10.78 6.89 -2.48
N GLU A 200 -10.24 7.06 -1.27
CA GLU A 200 -9.41 8.21 -0.93
C GLU A 200 -7.96 7.96 -1.39
N LYS A 201 -7.56 8.55 -2.52
CA LYS A 201 -6.24 8.33 -3.15
C LYS A 201 -5.06 8.43 -2.17
N GLY A 202 -5.07 9.41 -1.27
CA GLY A 202 -3.99 9.64 -0.30
C GLY A 202 -3.89 8.59 0.82
N SER A 203 -4.89 7.71 0.96
CA SER A 203 -4.93 6.67 1.98
C SER A 203 -4.38 5.32 1.52
N LEU A 204 -4.01 5.18 0.24
CA LEU A 204 -3.52 3.92 -0.32
C LEU A 204 -2.16 3.56 0.28
N ILE A 205 -2.12 2.45 1.02
CA ILE A 205 -0.88 1.80 1.46
C ILE A 205 -0.53 0.71 0.46
N TYR A 206 0.50 0.96 -0.34
CA TYR A 206 1.01 0.04 -1.36
C TYR A 206 1.64 -1.22 -0.76
N GLY A 207 1.77 -2.27 -1.58
CA GLY A 207 2.31 -3.55 -1.15
C GLY A 207 1.39 -4.29 -0.17
N ILE A 208 1.74 -5.53 0.16
CA ILE A 208 1.19 -6.27 1.30
C ILE A 208 2.19 -6.13 2.44
N ASP A 209 1.97 -5.17 3.32
CA ASP A 209 2.88 -4.77 4.38
C ASP A 209 2.88 -5.75 5.56
N CYS A 210 3.69 -5.44 6.58
CA CYS A 210 3.84 -6.28 7.77
C CYS A 210 2.50 -6.53 8.46
N GLU A 211 1.72 -5.47 8.68
CA GLU A 211 0.50 -5.51 9.48
C GLU A 211 -0.69 -6.07 8.70
N ARG A 212 -0.57 -6.24 7.38
CA ARG A 212 -1.54 -7.00 6.56
C ARG A 212 -1.53 -8.49 6.91
N CYS A 213 -0.37 -9.06 7.25
CA CYS A 213 -0.24 -10.46 7.68
C CYS A 213 -0.21 -10.63 9.21
N HIS A 214 0.39 -9.68 9.92
CA HIS A 214 0.62 -9.76 11.37
C HIS A 214 -0.44 -9.04 12.21
N GLY A 215 -1.38 -8.34 11.56
CA GLY A 215 -2.39 -7.51 12.23
C GLY A 215 -1.81 -6.22 12.80
N PRO A 216 -2.62 -5.44 13.54
CA PRO A 216 -2.21 -4.17 14.15
C PRO A 216 -1.03 -4.37 15.11
N GLY A 217 0.08 -3.67 14.88
CA GLY A 217 1.35 -3.88 15.58
C GLY A 217 1.68 -2.90 16.69
N LYS A 218 0.80 -1.95 17.05
CA LYS A 218 1.15 -0.89 18.00
C LYS A 218 1.46 -1.43 19.40
N GLN A 219 0.63 -2.32 19.93
CA GLN A 219 0.87 -2.91 21.26
C GLN A 219 2.18 -3.70 21.31
N HIS A 220 2.50 -4.41 20.23
CA HIS A 220 3.79 -5.09 20.07
C HIS A 220 4.95 -4.10 20.12
N ALA A 221 4.89 -3.04 19.33
CA ALA A 221 5.93 -2.02 19.26
C ALA A 221 6.14 -1.32 20.61
N VAL A 222 5.06 -0.86 21.27
CA VAL A 222 5.14 -0.21 22.59
C VAL A 222 5.80 -1.13 23.61
N PHE A 223 5.32 -2.36 23.74
CA PHE A 223 5.84 -3.30 24.73
C PHE A 223 7.34 -3.57 24.53
N HIS A 224 7.80 -3.79 23.30
CA HIS A 224 9.22 -4.07 23.02
C HIS A 224 10.12 -2.83 23.12
N LEU A 225 9.59 -1.63 22.87
CA LEU A 225 10.30 -0.37 23.14
C LEU A 225 10.49 -0.13 24.65
N GLU A 226 9.49 -0.49 25.46
CA GLU A 226 9.57 -0.44 26.93
C GLU A 226 10.46 -1.54 27.52
N ASN A 227 10.56 -2.68 26.83
CA ASN A 227 11.23 -3.89 27.30
C ASN A 227 12.29 -4.42 26.30
N PRO A 228 13.34 -3.65 25.96
CA PRO A 228 14.26 -3.97 24.85
C PRO A 228 15.08 -5.27 25.03
N LYS A 229 15.16 -5.79 26.27
CA LYS A 229 15.81 -7.06 26.59
C LYS A 229 14.92 -8.27 26.34
N GLU A 230 13.59 -8.11 26.30
CA GLU A 230 12.68 -9.19 25.95
C GLU A 230 12.84 -9.53 24.46
N LYS A 231 13.01 -10.81 24.15
CA LYS A 231 13.23 -11.30 22.78
C LYS A 231 12.06 -12.14 22.28
N LYS A 232 11.19 -12.60 23.18
CA LYS A 232 9.98 -13.32 22.81
C LYS A 232 8.94 -12.32 22.28
N ALA A 233 8.44 -12.58 21.08
CA ALA A 233 7.36 -11.78 20.50
C ALA A 233 6.12 -11.79 21.42
N LYS A 234 5.51 -10.61 21.58
CA LYS A 234 4.30 -10.37 22.38
C LYS A 234 3.36 -9.47 21.59
N PHE A 235 2.05 -9.64 21.79
CA PHE A 235 1.00 -8.77 21.22
C PHE A 235 1.05 -8.61 19.70
N ILE A 236 1.49 -9.65 18.99
CA ILE A 236 1.52 -9.68 17.53
C ILE A 236 1.08 -11.04 17.03
N THR A 237 0.40 -11.08 15.89
CA THR A 237 0.07 -12.34 15.25
C THR A 237 1.32 -12.96 14.65
N ILE A 238 1.51 -14.27 14.81
CA ILE A 238 2.61 -14.98 14.16
C ILE A 238 2.00 -15.79 13.00
N TYR A 239 2.29 -15.38 11.76
CA TYR A 239 1.60 -15.92 10.59
C TYR A 239 1.69 -17.46 10.47
N ASN A 240 2.79 -18.08 10.88
CA ASN A 240 2.97 -19.53 10.82
C ASN A 240 2.09 -20.30 11.83
N THR A 241 1.57 -19.65 12.86
CA THR A 241 0.65 -20.26 13.84
C THR A 241 -0.82 -20.17 13.40
N LEU A 242 -1.11 -19.45 12.32
CA LEU A 242 -2.48 -19.33 11.80
C LEU A 242 -2.90 -20.60 11.06
N SER A 243 -4.14 -21.04 11.30
CA SER A 243 -4.78 -22.09 10.49
C SER A 243 -5.00 -21.62 9.06
N ARG A 244 -5.25 -22.55 8.13
CA ARG A 244 -5.58 -22.21 6.73
C ARG A 244 -6.77 -21.29 6.58
N LYS A 245 -7.73 -21.31 7.52
CA LYS A 245 -8.92 -20.43 7.50
C LYS A 245 -8.62 -19.02 8.02
N GLN A 246 -7.56 -18.88 8.82
CA GLN A 246 -7.12 -17.60 9.40
C GLN A 246 -6.07 -16.89 8.54
N LYS A 247 -5.42 -17.62 7.63
CA LYS A 247 -4.55 -17.07 6.58
C LYS A 247 -5.40 -16.59 5.42
#